data_AF-A0A7C3UDC6-F1
#
_entry.id   AF-A0A7C3UDC6-F1
#
_cell.length_a   1.000
_cell.length_b   1.000
_cell.length_c   1.000
_cell.angle_alpha   90.00
_cell.angle_beta   90.00
_cell.angle_gamma   90.00
#
_symmetry.space_group_name_H-M   'P 1'
#
loop_
_entity.id
_entity.type
_entity.pdbx_description
1 polymer ?
#
loop_
_entity_poly.entity_id
_entity_poly.type
_entity_poly.pdbx_seq_one_letter_code
_entity_poly.pdbx_strand_id
1 'polypeptide(L)'
;MLRKVGKYLFGSLFTLSLIFLISVHSFAQFTEYNNLKRIVTKIIEPSIESKLNYTIILRMCEYQEKIEFYIENIGNVSVTCDSIKQAGQEKFLALFTDVIFDKLYSKEYTCDFIGCLKEQPLVIVSSYANSFFMSLEVPLMLSTIILAIVYLRLEETNTKRLKGFGYILLVCGVQFFLLYYIKDFFVKQAPILEILNFLFSSMTFYYTLALVFGASLFIVGYILEKKLKA
;
A
#
# COMPACT_ATOMS: atom_id res chain seq x y z
N MET A 1 30.34 28.78 -2.93
CA MET A 1 29.67 28.29 -1.70
C MET A 1 28.21 27.92 -1.96
N LEU A 2 27.42 28.82 -2.56
CA LEU A 2 25.98 28.62 -2.85
C LEU A 2 25.63 27.29 -3.55
N ARG A 3 26.39 26.90 -4.58
CA ARG A 3 26.17 25.65 -5.32
C ARG A 3 26.32 24.39 -4.46
N LYS A 4 27.27 24.37 -3.52
CA LYS A 4 27.46 23.23 -2.62
C LYS A 4 26.27 23.08 -1.67
N VAL A 5 25.83 24.20 -1.08
CA VAL A 5 24.65 24.24 -0.21
C VAL A 5 23.41 23.79 -0.98
N GLY A 6 23.21 24.28 -2.19
CA GLY A 6 22.10 23.86 -3.05
C GLY A 6 22.07 22.36 -3.32
N LYS A 7 23.22 21.74 -3.60
CA LYS A 7 23.30 20.28 -3.83
C LYS A 7 22.80 19.48 -2.63
N TYR A 8 23.23 19.85 -1.42
CA TYR A 8 22.79 19.17 -0.20
C TYR A 8 21.29 19.41 0.06
N LEU A 9 20.83 20.65 -0.06
CA LEU A 9 19.42 20.99 0.16
C LEU A 9 18.49 20.25 -0.82
N PHE A 10 18.74 20.37 -2.12
CA PHE A 10 17.91 19.72 -3.14
C PHE A 10 18.11 18.21 -3.17
N GLY A 11 19.29 17.69 -2.82
CA GLY A 11 19.52 16.25 -2.66
C GLY A 11 18.70 15.66 -1.51
N SER A 12 18.65 16.35 -0.36
CA SER A 12 17.82 15.93 0.79
C SER A 12 16.34 16.03 0.47
N LEU A 13 15.88 17.12 -0.15
CA LEU A 13 14.48 17.28 -0.57
C LEU A 13 14.07 16.21 -1.58
N PHE A 14 14.93 15.92 -2.57
CA PHE A 14 14.68 14.85 -3.53
C PHE A 14 14.58 13.49 -2.83
N THR A 15 15.51 13.19 -1.91
CA THR A 15 15.49 11.95 -1.11
C THR A 15 14.19 11.80 -0.33
N LEU A 16 13.77 12.84 0.40
CA LEU A 16 12.52 12.83 1.16
C LEU A 16 11.31 12.67 0.24
N SER A 17 11.24 13.45 -0.84
CA SER A 17 10.15 13.37 -1.82
C SER A 17 10.01 11.97 -2.41
N LEU A 18 11.13 11.31 -2.72
CA LEU A 18 11.14 9.96 -3.25
C LEU A 18 10.67 8.92 -2.22
N ILE A 19 11.10 9.04 -0.95
CA ILE A 19 10.61 8.18 0.14
C ILE A 19 9.09 8.33 0.31
N PHE A 20 8.59 9.56 0.31
CA PHE A 20 7.16 9.85 0.38
C PHE A 20 6.41 9.27 -0.81
N LEU A 21 6.92 9.45 -2.03
CA LEU A 21 6.32 8.90 -3.25
C LEU A 21 6.23 7.38 -3.20
N ILE A 22 7.32 6.68 -2.87
CA ILE A 22 7.33 5.22 -2.75
C ILE A 22 6.32 4.75 -1.70
N SER A 23 6.24 5.44 -0.56
CA SER A 23 5.31 5.10 0.51
C SER A 23 3.86 5.29 0.07
N VAL A 24 3.51 6.45 -0.50
CA VAL A 24 2.16 6.75 -1.00
C VAL A 24 1.75 5.79 -2.11
N HIS A 25 2.63 5.53 -3.07
CA HIS A 25 2.37 4.55 -4.12
C HIS A 25 2.11 3.16 -3.55
N SER A 26 2.90 2.74 -2.56
CA SER A 26 2.70 1.44 -1.89
C SER A 26 1.36 1.36 -1.17
N PHE A 27 0.92 2.46 -0.51
CA PHE A 27 -0.40 2.54 0.11
C PHE A 27 -1.54 2.57 -0.93
N ALA A 28 -1.38 3.26 -2.05
CA ALA A 28 -2.35 3.25 -3.14
C ALA A 28 -2.54 1.83 -3.69
N GLN A 29 -1.44 1.11 -3.96
CA GLN A 29 -1.47 -0.28 -4.40
C GLN A 29 -2.09 -1.21 -3.33
N PHE A 30 -1.74 -1.03 -2.06
CA PHE A 30 -2.31 -1.81 -0.95
C PHE A 30 -3.83 -1.63 -0.83
N THR A 31 -4.31 -0.40 -1.00
CA THR A 31 -5.74 -0.05 -0.86
C THR A 31 -6.55 -0.31 -2.12
N GLU A 32 -5.93 -0.76 -3.22
CA GLU A 32 -6.64 -1.11 -4.44
C GLU A 32 -7.59 -2.30 -4.20
N TYR A 33 -8.82 -2.21 -4.72
CA TYR A 33 -9.88 -3.19 -4.52
C TYR A 33 -9.41 -4.64 -4.64
N ASN A 34 -8.73 -5.01 -5.72
CA ASN A 34 -8.30 -6.40 -5.96
C ASN A 34 -7.26 -6.89 -4.94
N ASN A 35 -6.28 -6.04 -4.61
CA ASN A 35 -5.23 -6.36 -3.65
C ASN A 35 -5.81 -6.49 -2.25
N LEU A 36 -6.63 -5.52 -1.85
CA LEU A 36 -7.26 -5.46 -0.56
C LEU A 36 -8.28 -6.59 -0.37
N LYS A 37 -9.10 -6.90 -1.38
CA LYS A 37 -10.05 -8.02 -1.37
C LYS A 37 -9.35 -9.31 -1.03
N ARG A 38 -8.27 -9.62 -1.74
CA ARG A 38 -7.49 -10.86 -1.55
C ARG A 38 -6.95 -11.04 -0.12
N ILE A 39 -6.68 -9.94 0.58
CA ILE A 39 -6.14 -9.96 1.95
C ILE A 39 -7.28 -10.02 2.96
N VAL A 40 -8.27 -9.16 2.79
CA VAL A 40 -9.36 -9.01 3.74
C VAL A 40 -10.27 -10.24 3.74
N THR A 41 -10.55 -10.85 2.59
CA THR A 41 -11.34 -12.08 2.54
C THR A 41 -10.68 -13.21 3.32
N LYS A 42 -9.36 -13.38 3.23
CA LYS A 42 -8.61 -14.38 4.00
C LYS A 42 -8.70 -14.20 5.52
N ILE A 43 -8.84 -12.96 5.97
CA ILE A 43 -8.95 -12.63 7.40
C ILE A 43 -10.39 -12.80 7.90
N ILE A 44 -11.35 -12.43 7.06
CA ILE A 44 -12.77 -12.51 7.40
C ILE A 44 -13.27 -13.95 7.35
N GLU A 45 -12.82 -14.76 6.39
CA GLU A 45 -13.31 -16.11 6.12
C GLU A 45 -13.30 -17.03 7.37
N PRO A 46 -12.19 -17.17 8.14
CA PRO A 46 -12.18 -17.98 9.36
C PRO A 46 -13.12 -17.46 10.44
N SER A 47 -13.30 -16.14 10.52
CA SER A 47 -14.19 -15.50 11.49
C SER A 47 -15.68 -15.76 11.19
N ILE A 48 -16.00 -15.97 9.91
CA ILE A 48 -17.35 -16.27 9.43
C ILE A 48 -17.64 -17.77 9.47
N GLU A 49 -16.66 -18.60 9.10
CA GLU A 49 -16.80 -20.06 9.08
C GLU A 49 -17.28 -20.62 10.43
N SER A 50 -16.79 -20.04 11.53
CA SER A 50 -17.22 -20.41 12.89
C SER A 50 -18.66 -20.00 13.25
N LYS A 51 -19.26 -19.06 12.50
CA LYS A 51 -20.57 -18.45 12.82
C LYS A 51 -21.67 -18.84 11.84
N LEU A 52 -21.34 -19.15 10.59
CA LEU A 52 -22.31 -19.48 9.55
C LEU A 52 -22.31 -20.98 9.25
N ASN A 53 -23.48 -21.60 9.35
CA ASN A 53 -23.69 -22.98 8.94
C ASN A 53 -24.57 -23.00 7.68
N TYR A 54 -24.03 -23.55 6.59
CA TYR A 54 -24.71 -23.61 5.29
C TYR A 54 -26.12 -24.20 5.37
N THR A 55 -26.31 -25.30 6.10
CA THR A 55 -27.60 -25.97 6.23
C THR A 55 -28.63 -25.11 6.95
N ILE A 56 -28.20 -24.33 7.96
CA ILE A 56 -29.09 -23.41 8.70
C ILE A 56 -29.50 -22.26 7.79
N ILE A 57 -28.54 -21.69 7.06
CA ILE A 57 -28.79 -20.57 6.13
C ILE A 57 -29.71 -21.00 4.98
N LEU A 58 -29.52 -22.20 4.42
CA LEU A 58 -30.42 -22.74 3.40
C LEU A 58 -31.85 -22.88 3.90
N ARG A 59 -32.04 -23.33 5.15
CA ARG A 59 -33.38 -23.43 5.75
C ARG A 59 -34.03 -22.06 5.94
N MET A 60 -33.25 -21.03 6.33
CA MET A 60 -33.77 -19.66 6.38
C MET A 60 -34.22 -19.15 5.00
N CYS A 61 -33.52 -19.58 3.95
CA CYS A 61 -33.86 -19.28 2.55
C CYS A 61 -35.10 -19.99 1.99
N GLU A 62 -35.77 -20.84 2.76
CA GLU A 62 -37.10 -21.36 2.41
C GLU A 62 -38.21 -20.37 2.75
N TYR A 63 -37.95 -19.46 3.70
CA TYR A 63 -38.95 -18.51 4.22
C TYR A 63 -38.66 -17.05 3.86
N GLN A 64 -37.50 -16.76 3.26
CA GLN A 64 -37.05 -15.41 2.95
C GLN A 64 -36.35 -15.37 1.58
N GLU A 65 -36.51 -14.25 0.86
CA GLU A 65 -35.82 -14.02 -0.42
C GLU A 65 -34.35 -13.59 -0.23
N LYS A 66 -34.05 -12.97 0.92
CA LYS A 66 -32.72 -12.47 1.28
C LYS A 66 -32.45 -12.69 2.76
N ILE A 67 -31.19 -12.96 3.07
CA ILE A 67 -30.69 -13.01 4.45
C ILE A 67 -30.05 -11.67 4.76
N GLU A 68 -30.51 -11.01 5.82
CA GLU A 68 -29.94 -9.76 6.30
C GLU A 68 -29.27 -9.96 7.66
N PHE A 69 -28.08 -9.41 7.81
CA PHE A 69 -27.35 -9.42 9.07
C PHE A 69 -26.62 -8.09 9.27
N TYR A 70 -26.51 -7.70 10.54
CA TYR A 70 -25.81 -6.48 10.93
C TYR A 70 -24.37 -6.83 11.32
N ILE A 71 -23.41 -6.12 10.71
CA ILE A 71 -22.02 -6.16 11.16
C ILE A 71 -21.67 -4.80 11.76
N GLU A 72 -21.16 -4.84 12.99
CA GLU A 72 -20.66 -3.65 13.68
C GLU A 72 -19.65 -2.90 12.79
N ASN A 73 -19.78 -1.58 12.71
CA ASN A 73 -18.98 -0.67 11.86
C ASN A 73 -19.17 -0.79 10.34
N ILE A 74 -19.91 -1.78 9.82
CA ILE A 74 -20.21 -1.95 8.38
C ILE A 74 -21.69 -1.63 8.09
N GLY A 75 -22.59 -2.02 8.99
CA GLY A 75 -24.03 -1.85 8.85
C GLY A 75 -24.73 -3.11 8.36
N ASN A 76 -25.93 -2.94 7.77
CA ASN A 76 -26.72 -4.04 7.24
C ASN A 76 -26.11 -4.58 5.95
N VAL A 77 -25.87 -5.88 5.92
CA VAL A 77 -25.45 -6.65 4.76
C VAL A 77 -26.59 -7.59 4.38
N SER A 78 -26.92 -7.62 3.09
CA SER A 78 -27.96 -8.50 2.55
C SER A 78 -27.39 -9.40 1.46
N VAL A 79 -27.74 -10.69 1.51
CA VAL A 79 -27.36 -11.68 0.50
C VAL A 79 -28.63 -12.37 0.01
N THR A 80 -28.82 -12.44 -1.31
CA THR A 80 -30.01 -13.09 -1.89
C THR A 80 -29.89 -14.61 -1.78
N CYS A 81 -31.00 -15.26 -1.45
CA CYS A 81 -31.04 -16.71 -1.27
C CYS A 81 -30.75 -17.49 -2.57
N ASP A 82 -31.06 -16.91 -3.72
CA ASP A 82 -30.70 -17.48 -5.02
C ASP A 82 -29.17 -17.53 -5.21
N SER A 83 -28.45 -16.48 -4.81
CA SER A 83 -26.97 -16.47 -4.87
C SER A 83 -26.37 -17.55 -3.97
N ILE A 84 -26.96 -17.77 -2.79
CA ILE A 84 -26.54 -18.80 -1.82
C ILE A 84 -26.76 -20.20 -2.41
N LYS A 85 -27.93 -20.44 -3.01
CA LYS A 85 -28.26 -21.72 -3.67
C LYS A 85 -27.33 -22.00 -4.85
N GLN A 86 -27.03 -20.99 -5.66
CA GLN A 86 -26.13 -21.11 -6.81
C GLN A 86 -24.67 -21.32 -6.41
N ALA A 87 -24.20 -20.68 -5.34
CA ALA A 87 -22.83 -20.84 -4.85
C ALA A 87 -22.55 -22.26 -4.33
N GLY A 88 -23.53 -22.90 -3.69
CA GLY A 88 -23.38 -24.22 -3.08
C GLY A 88 -22.53 -24.22 -1.80
N GLN A 89 -22.41 -25.37 -1.15
CA GLN A 89 -21.72 -25.51 0.14
C GLN A 89 -20.23 -25.16 0.10
N GLU A 90 -19.56 -25.33 -1.03
CA GLU A 90 -18.11 -25.05 -1.12
C GLU A 90 -17.81 -23.55 -1.24
N LYS A 91 -18.72 -22.78 -1.86
CA LYS A 91 -18.47 -21.36 -2.17
C LYS A 91 -19.36 -20.39 -1.38
N PHE A 92 -20.23 -20.89 -0.49
CA PHE A 92 -21.11 -19.99 0.27
C PHE A 92 -20.29 -19.05 1.17
N LEU A 93 -19.21 -19.52 1.81
CA LEU A 93 -18.36 -18.65 2.64
C LEU A 93 -17.74 -17.52 1.82
N ALA A 94 -17.18 -17.85 0.65
CA ALA A 94 -16.62 -16.89 -0.28
C ALA A 94 -17.66 -15.83 -0.72
N LEU A 95 -18.91 -16.23 -0.96
CA LEU A 95 -20.00 -15.31 -1.27
C LEU A 95 -20.25 -14.31 -0.12
N PHE A 96 -20.34 -14.80 1.12
CA PHE A 96 -20.55 -13.91 2.27
C PHE A 96 -19.34 -12.99 2.50
N THR A 97 -18.11 -13.50 2.42
CA THR A 97 -16.89 -12.69 2.57
C THR A 97 -16.80 -11.60 1.51
N ASP A 98 -17.18 -11.91 0.27
CA ASP A 98 -17.17 -10.97 -0.84
C ASP A 98 -18.16 -9.83 -0.62
N VAL A 99 -19.41 -10.15 -0.25
CA VAL A 99 -20.43 -9.12 0.00
C VAL A 99 -20.05 -8.23 1.20
N ILE A 100 -19.48 -8.82 2.25
CA ILE A 100 -19.00 -8.06 3.41
C ILE A 100 -17.85 -7.14 3.03
N PHE A 101 -16.89 -7.65 2.25
CA PHE A 101 -15.79 -6.85 1.75
C PHE A 101 -16.28 -5.70 0.87
N ASP A 102 -17.20 -5.97 -0.07
CA ASP A 102 -17.73 -4.94 -0.98
C ASP A 102 -18.44 -3.82 -0.20
N LYS A 103 -19.19 -4.18 0.85
CA LYS A 103 -19.85 -3.22 1.73
C LYS A 103 -18.85 -2.40 2.55
N LEU A 104 -17.81 -3.04 3.08
CA LEU A 104 -16.73 -2.37 3.82
C LEU A 104 -15.96 -1.41 2.91
N TYR A 105 -15.59 -1.88 1.72
CA TYR A 105 -14.78 -1.12 0.77
C TYR A 105 -15.53 0.10 0.24
N SER A 106 -16.82 -0.05 -0.04
CA SER A 106 -17.67 1.00 -0.62
C SER A 106 -18.33 1.89 0.44
N LYS A 107 -17.93 1.77 1.72
CA LYS A 107 -18.47 2.60 2.79
C LYS A 107 -18.12 4.07 2.54
N GLU A 108 -19.14 4.91 2.57
CA GLU A 108 -18.98 6.36 2.47
C GLU A 108 -18.62 6.96 3.83
N TYR A 109 -17.72 7.94 3.82
CA TYR A 109 -17.25 8.64 5.00
C TYR A 109 -17.52 10.14 4.83
N THR A 110 -18.04 10.76 5.88
CA THR A 110 -18.38 12.20 5.87
C THR A 110 -17.28 13.09 6.47
N CYS A 111 -16.26 12.49 7.07
CA CYS A 111 -15.09 13.17 7.63
C CYS A 111 -13.95 13.25 6.60
N ASP A 112 -12.98 14.14 6.85
CA ASP A 112 -11.71 14.12 6.14
C ASP A 112 -10.93 12.85 6.48
N PHE A 113 -10.13 12.32 5.54
CA PHE A 113 -9.37 11.08 5.71
C PHE A 113 -8.60 10.97 7.02
N ILE A 114 -7.88 12.01 7.43
CA ILE A 114 -7.12 12.02 8.70
C ILE A 114 -8.05 12.04 9.91
N GLY A 115 -9.19 12.72 9.83
CA GLY A 115 -10.23 12.68 10.87
C GLY A 115 -10.83 11.29 10.99
N CYS A 116 -11.25 10.71 9.86
CA CYS A 116 -11.79 9.36 9.80
C CYS A 116 -10.78 8.32 10.30
N LEU A 117 -9.50 8.45 9.99
CA LEU A 117 -8.47 7.50 10.41
C LEU A 117 -8.31 7.45 11.94
N LYS A 118 -8.51 8.58 12.62
CA LYS A 118 -8.43 8.66 14.08
C LYS A 118 -9.65 8.02 14.76
N GLU A 119 -10.84 8.22 14.20
CA GLU A 119 -12.09 7.71 14.78
C GLU A 119 -12.40 6.28 14.36
N GLN A 120 -12.13 5.95 13.10
CA GLN A 120 -12.47 4.70 12.43
C GLN A 120 -11.28 4.20 11.60
N PRO A 121 -10.29 3.52 12.21
CA PRO A 121 -9.10 3.03 11.51
C PRO A 121 -9.39 2.13 10.30
N LEU A 122 -10.57 1.49 10.28
CA LEU A 122 -11.08 0.71 9.14
C LEU A 122 -11.25 1.53 7.86
N VAL A 123 -11.24 2.86 7.92
CA VAL A 123 -11.22 3.73 6.73
C VAL A 123 -10.07 3.37 5.79
N ILE A 124 -8.94 2.85 6.29
CA ILE A 124 -7.81 2.43 5.45
C ILE A 124 -8.19 1.28 4.50
N VAL A 125 -9.22 0.52 4.83
CA VAL A 125 -9.76 -0.61 4.05
C VAL A 125 -10.96 -0.13 3.23
N SER A 126 -10.81 0.96 2.47
CA SER A 126 -11.91 1.53 1.68
C SER A 126 -11.46 2.17 0.37
N SER A 127 -12.42 2.35 -0.55
CA SER A 127 -12.26 3.12 -1.77
C SER A 127 -11.89 4.58 -1.49
N TYR A 128 -12.33 5.12 -0.34
CA TYR A 128 -12.00 6.46 0.10
C TYR A 128 -10.50 6.59 0.41
N ALA A 129 -9.89 5.60 1.09
CA ALA A 129 -8.44 5.58 1.31
C ALA A 129 -7.65 5.48 0.00
N ASN A 130 -8.08 4.59 -0.90
CA ASN A 130 -7.45 4.46 -2.22
C ASN A 130 -7.49 5.78 -3.00
N SER A 131 -8.66 6.42 -3.06
CA SER A 131 -8.84 7.72 -3.71
C SER A 131 -7.94 8.80 -3.10
N PHE A 132 -7.82 8.82 -1.77
CA PHE A 132 -6.92 9.74 -1.06
C PHE A 132 -5.45 9.53 -1.49
N PHE A 133 -4.93 8.30 -1.44
CA PHE A 133 -3.53 8.04 -1.82
C PHE A 133 -3.28 8.30 -3.32
N MET A 134 -4.20 7.91 -4.20
CA MET A 134 -4.12 8.19 -5.64
C MET A 134 -4.09 9.70 -5.92
N SER A 135 -4.83 10.50 -5.16
CA SER A 135 -4.83 11.97 -5.31
C SER A 135 -3.49 12.62 -4.91
N LEU A 136 -2.73 12.00 -4.00
CA LEU A 136 -1.42 12.47 -3.56
C LEU A 136 -0.29 12.00 -4.49
N GLU A 137 -0.48 10.90 -5.20
CA GLU A 137 0.55 10.27 -6.01
C GLU A 137 1.04 11.17 -7.15
N VAL A 138 0.13 11.73 -7.95
CA VAL A 138 0.47 12.60 -9.10
C VAL A 138 1.28 13.84 -8.68
N PRO A 139 0.86 14.67 -7.70
CA PRO A 139 1.65 15.83 -7.30
C PRO A 139 3.01 15.43 -6.70
N LEU A 140 3.11 14.31 -5.96
CA LEU A 140 4.38 13.81 -5.44
C LEU A 140 5.31 13.32 -6.56
N MET A 141 4.76 12.71 -7.61
CA MET A 141 5.54 12.29 -8.78
C MET A 141 6.13 13.50 -9.50
N LEU A 142 5.30 14.52 -9.74
CA LEU A 142 5.73 15.77 -10.37
C LEU A 142 6.81 16.50 -9.54
N SER A 143 6.61 16.62 -8.22
CA SER A 143 7.58 17.25 -7.33
C SER A 143 8.91 16.48 -7.32
N THR A 144 8.86 15.16 -7.29
CA THR A 144 10.04 14.28 -7.32
C THR A 144 10.81 14.44 -8.62
N ILE A 145 10.13 14.51 -9.77
CA ILE A 145 10.76 14.74 -11.09
C ILE A 145 11.43 16.12 -11.13
N ILE A 146 10.75 17.17 -10.67
CA ILE A 146 11.31 18.54 -10.66
C ILE A 146 12.55 18.59 -9.76
N LEU A 147 12.48 18.03 -8.55
CA LEU A 147 13.62 17.97 -7.63
C LEU A 147 14.79 17.18 -8.20
N ALA A 148 14.52 16.05 -8.87
CA ALA A 148 15.54 15.28 -9.56
C ALA A 148 16.25 16.10 -10.67
N ILE A 149 15.50 16.82 -11.51
CA ILE A 149 16.06 17.67 -12.56
C ILE A 149 16.93 18.78 -11.96
N VAL A 150 16.42 19.49 -10.94
CA VAL A 150 17.17 20.56 -10.27
C VAL A 150 18.46 20.01 -9.66
N TYR A 151 18.39 18.87 -8.97
CA TYR A 151 19.55 18.19 -8.40
C TYR A 151 20.60 17.84 -9.47
N LEU A 152 20.18 17.23 -10.58
CA LEU A 152 21.07 16.87 -11.68
C LEU A 152 21.73 18.09 -12.34
N ARG A 153 21.04 19.22 -12.45
CA ARG A 153 21.59 20.48 -12.98
C ARG A 153 22.64 21.09 -12.06
N LEU A 154 22.50 20.91 -10.74
CA LEU A 154 23.49 21.37 -9.77
C LEU A 154 24.80 20.57 -9.86
N GLU A 155 24.76 19.32 -10.31
CA GLU A 155 25.95 18.52 -10.53
C GLU A 155 26.77 18.92 -11.78
N GLU A 156 28.09 18.92 -11.61
CA GLU A 156 29.04 19.48 -12.58
C GLU A 156 29.33 18.54 -13.75
N THR A 157 29.46 17.25 -13.46
CA THR A 157 29.86 16.25 -14.44
C THR A 157 28.83 15.14 -14.49
N ASN A 158 28.70 14.47 -15.65
CA ASN A 158 27.80 13.33 -15.81
C ASN A 158 28.15 12.18 -14.85
N THR A 159 29.44 12.02 -14.51
CA THR A 159 29.87 11.04 -13.50
C THR A 159 29.34 11.37 -12.11
N LYS A 160 29.44 12.63 -11.67
CA LYS A 160 28.89 13.07 -10.38
C LYS A 160 27.35 12.99 -10.36
N ARG A 161 26.69 13.28 -11.49
CA ARG A 161 25.23 13.11 -11.65
C ARG A 161 24.80 11.66 -11.40
N LEU A 162 25.44 10.71 -12.08
CA LEU A 162 25.12 9.28 -11.94
C LEU A 162 25.39 8.77 -10.52
N LYS A 163 26.56 9.10 -9.94
CA LYS A 163 26.89 8.73 -8.56
C LYS A 163 25.93 9.34 -7.55
N GLY A 164 25.63 10.63 -7.70
CA GLY A 164 24.74 11.36 -6.80
C GLY A 164 23.30 10.82 -6.83
N PHE A 165 22.77 10.62 -8.04
CA PHE A 165 21.44 10.03 -8.22
C PHE A 165 21.38 8.58 -7.69
N GLY A 166 22.40 7.77 -7.99
CA GLY A 166 22.53 6.42 -7.45
C GLY A 166 22.62 6.40 -5.92
N TYR A 167 23.35 7.34 -5.32
CA TYR A 167 23.43 7.49 -3.87
C TYR A 167 22.07 7.83 -3.25
N ILE A 168 21.30 8.73 -3.84
CA ILE A 168 19.95 9.08 -3.36
C ILE A 168 19.03 7.85 -3.40
N LEU A 169 19.05 7.10 -4.51
CA LEU A 169 18.31 5.84 -4.63
C LEU A 169 18.76 4.79 -3.60
N LEU A 170 20.06 4.68 -3.33
CA LEU A 170 20.59 3.80 -2.29
C LEU A 170 20.07 4.21 -0.91
N VAL A 171 20.12 5.50 -0.56
CA VAL A 171 19.63 6.00 0.73
C VAL A 171 18.13 5.74 0.87
N CYS A 172 17.35 5.93 -0.19
CA CYS A 172 15.94 5.56 -0.20
C CYS A 172 15.77 4.05 -0.01
N GLY A 173 16.51 3.24 -0.76
CA GLY A 173 16.47 1.78 -0.68
C GLY A 173 16.88 1.23 0.68
N VAL A 174 17.81 1.87 1.40
CA VAL A 174 18.23 1.45 2.75
C VAL A 174 17.08 1.48 3.75
N GLN A 175 16.06 2.31 3.54
CA GLN A 175 14.84 2.31 4.36
C GLN A 175 14.13 0.95 4.36
N PHE A 176 14.36 0.11 3.34
CA PHE A 176 13.92 -1.29 3.32
C PHE A 176 14.33 -2.06 4.58
N PHE A 177 15.59 -1.94 5.00
CA PHE A 177 16.08 -2.65 6.18
C PHE A 177 15.37 -2.18 7.45
N LEU A 178 15.08 -0.89 7.55
CA LEU A 178 14.30 -0.34 8.66
C LEU A 178 12.87 -0.88 8.67
N LEU A 179 12.21 -0.96 7.51
CA LEU A 179 10.89 -1.58 7.40
C LEU A 179 10.89 -3.05 7.80
N TYR A 180 11.94 -3.80 7.49
CA TYR A 180 12.08 -5.19 7.92
C TYR A 180 12.15 -5.31 9.45
N TYR A 181 12.94 -4.49 10.13
CA TYR A 181 13.00 -4.49 11.60
C TYR A 181 11.67 -4.05 12.23
N ILE A 182 11.02 -3.03 11.66
CA ILE A 182 9.70 -2.57 12.11
C ILE A 182 8.68 -3.70 11.95
N LYS A 183 8.67 -4.38 10.81
CA LYS A 183 7.82 -5.54 10.55
C LYS A 183 8.02 -6.59 11.65
N ASP A 184 9.24 -7.06 11.89
CA ASP A 184 9.52 -8.09 12.89
C ASP A 184 9.09 -7.69 14.32
N PHE A 185 9.11 -6.39 14.63
CA PHE A 185 8.63 -5.85 15.91
C PHE A 185 7.11 -5.92 16.03
N PHE A 186 6.37 -5.46 15.01
CA PHE A 186 4.90 -5.43 15.03
C PHE A 186 4.25 -6.81 14.80
N VAL A 187 4.89 -7.67 13.99
CA VAL A 187 4.41 -9.02 13.65
C VAL A 187 4.22 -9.89 14.89
N LYS A 188 5.02 -9.68 15.95
CA LYS A 188 4.93 -10.47 17.19
C LYS A 188 3.72 -10.13 18.07
N GLN A 189 2.98 -9.05 17.76
CA GLN A 189 2.01 -8.49 18.70
C GLN A 189 0.54 -8.53 18.23
N ALA A 190 0.20 -8.89 16.98
CA ALA A 190 -1.18 -8.74 16.51
C ALA A 190 -1.68 -9.75 15.46
N PRO A 191 -2.99 -10.12 15.49
CA PRO A 191 -3.70 -10.84 14.43
C PRO A 191 -3.86 -10.03 13.12
N ILE A 192 -3.41 -8.78 13.09
CA ILE A 192 -3.33 -7.90 11.90
C ILE A 192 -2.13 -8.28 11.00
N LEU A 193 -1.47 -9.40 11.31
CA LEU A 193 -0.26 -9.89 10.68
C LEU A 193 -0.36 -9.96 9.15
N GLU A 194 -1.47 -10.46 8.61
CA GLU A 194 -1.63 -10.62 7.16
C GLU A 194 -1.73 -9.28 6.44
N ILE A 195 -2.46 -8.32 7.01
CA ILE A 195 -2.60 -6.95 6.49
C ILE A 195 -1.23 -6.26 6.47
N LEU A 196 -0.51 -6.31 7.60
CA LEU A 196 0.81 -5.71 7.72
C LEU A 196 1.80 -6.39 6.77
N ASN A 197 1.78 -7.72 6.67
CA ASN A 197 2.68 -8.46 5.79
C ASN A 197 2.52 -8.04 4.33
N PHE A 198 1.29 -7.89 3.85
CA PHE A 198 1.07 -7.45 2.49
C PHE A 198 1.51 -5.99 2.27
N LEU A 199 1.16 -5.09 3.19
CA LEU A 199 1.58 -3.68 3.13
C LEU A 199 3.10 -3.58 3.06
N PHE A 200 3.81 -4.28 3.97
CA PHE A 200 5.27 -4.33 3.97
C PHE A 200 5.84 -5.02 2.74
N SER A 201 5.17 -6.04 2.18
CA SER A 201 5.62 -6.70 0.95
C SER A 201 5.59 -5.77 -0.26
N SER A 202 4.52 -4.97 -0.39
CA SER A 202 4.41 -3.95 -1.45
C SER A 202 5.53 -2.92 -1.32
N MET A 203 5.70 -2.34 -0.13
CA MET A 203 6.79 -1.39 0.14
C MET A 203 8.17 -1.99 -0.12
N THR A 204 8.40 -3.21 0.36
CA THR A 204 9.66 -3.96 0.20
C THR A 204 10.07 -4.05 -1.25
N PHE A 205 9.13 -4.37 -2.15
CA PHE A 205 9.41 -4.51 -3.57
C PHE A 205 9.98 -3.22 -4.16
N TYR A 206 9.31 -2.08 -3.94
CA TYR A 206 9.74 -0.79 -4.51
C TYR A 206 11.04 -0.26 -3.87
N TYR A 207 11.23 -0.42 -2.56
CA TYR A 207 12.49 -0.04 -1.92
C TYR A 207 13.66 -0.92 -2.36
N THR A 208 13.44 -2.21 -2.57
CA THR A 208 14.46 -3.12 -3.12
C THR A 208 14.83 -2.72 -4.55
N LEU A 209 13.83 -2.37 -5.36
CA LEU A 209 14.05 -1.87 -6.72
C LEU A 209 14.91 -0.59 -6.69
N ALA A 210 14.58 0.38 -5.83
CA ALA A 210 15.38 1.59 -5.63
C ALA A 210 16.82 1.26 -5.19
N LEU A 211 17.02 0.29 -4.30
CA LEU A 211 18.33 -0.15 -3.84
C LEU A 211 19.18 -0.73 -4.99
N VAL A 212 18.61 -1.65 -5.78
CA VAL A 212 19.31 -2.31 -6.90
C VAL A 212 19.65 -1.31 -8.01
N PHE A 213 18.70 -0.45 -8.40
CA PHE A 213 18.96 0.61 -9.38
C PHE A 213 19.97 1.63 -8.84
N GLY A 214 19.87 2.01 -7.56
CA GLY A 214 20.82 2.90 -6.92
C GLY A 214 22.24 2.36 -6.91
N ALA A 215 22.41 1.09 -6.53
CA ALA A 215 23.69 0.40 -6.51
C ALA A 215 24.34 0.34 -7.90
N SER A 216 23.57 -0.05 -8.92
CA SER A 216 24.06 -0.15 -10.29
C SER A 216 24.50 1.21 -10.85
N LEU A 217 23.70 2.27 -10.67
CA LEU A 217 24.05 3.63 -11.10
C LEU A 217 25.27 4.17 -10.35
N PHE A 218 25.37 3.91 -9.05
CA PHE A 218 26.52 4.33 -8.24
C PHE A 218 27.82 3.66 -8.71
N ILE A 219 27.80 2.35 -8.97
CA ILE A 219 28.94 1.58 -9.46
C ILE A 219 29.37 2.06 -10.85
N VAL A 220 28.41 2.22 -11.78
CA VAL A 220 28.70 2.73 -13.14
C VAL A 220 29.32 4.12 -13.07
N GLY A 221 28.75 5.01 -12.26
CA GLY A 221 29.29 6.34 -12.04
C GLY A 221 30.71 6.33 -11.46
N TYR A 222 31.00 5.40 -10.55
CA TYR A 222 32.34 5.22 -9.97
C TYR A 222 33.36 4.72 -11.01
N ILE A 223 33.00 3.72 -11.82
CA ILE A 223 33.87 3.19 -12.88
C ILE A 223 34.20 4.26 -13.92
N LEU A 224 33.19 5.03 -14.36
CA LEU A 224 33.39 6.12 -15.32
C LEU A 224 34.30 7.22 -14.77
N GLU A 225 34.17 7.56 -13.49
CA GLU A 225 35.07 8.53 -12.85
C GLU A 225 36.52 8.04 -12.83
N LYS A 226 36.75 6.75 -12.55
CA LYS A 226 38.09 6.17 -12.55
C LYS A 226 38.72 6.17 -13.95
N LYS A 227 37.94 5.82 -14.98
CA LYS A 227 38.41 5.81 -16.38
C LYS A 227 38.72 7.20 -16.93
N LEU A 228 38.03 8.24 -16.48
CA LEU A 228 38.28 9.62 -16.92
C LEU A 228 39.52 10.25 -16.24
N LYS A 229 40.01 9.67 -15.15
CA LYS A 229 41.20 10.13 -14.43
C LYS A 229 42.47 9.35 -14.80
N ALA A 230 42.32 8.20 -15.46
CA ALA A 230 43.42 7.38 -15.98
C ALA A 230 43.74 7.81 -17.41
#